data_AF-A0A5B8U8H8-F1
#
_entry.id   AF-A0A5B8U8H8-F1
#
_cell.length_a   1.000
_cell.length_b   1.000
_cell.length_c   1.000
_cell.angle_alpha   90.00
_cell.angle_beta   90.00
_cell.angle_gamma   90.00
#
_symmetry.space_group_name_H-M   'P 1'
#
loop_
_entity.id
_entity.type
_entity.pdbx_description
1 polymer ?
#
loop_
_entity_poly.entity_id
_entity_poly.type
_entity_poly.pdbx_seq_one_letter_code
_entity_poly.pdbx_strand_id
1 'polypeptide(L)'
;MSVRFGEDGAQKSYPDLARLTPLPSADNPFFVFLGVKADQKTAVFLVSSDAVATGDGTCKPSASVCQEIELKKGDVEFFDLGSGTAGVVQYELELTGIAKVKAATAASAARARARESAAGRDFLRQLAVQDPAALAGWDYSRSLGVLVAKDPAVHVDAANLPSSVAKAAAGPAAEQTTSTVPTVPASPQP
;
A
#
# COMPACT_ATOMS: atom_id res chain seq x y z
N MET A 1 13.19 3.09 9.94
CA MET A 1 12.13 2.83 10.93
C MET A 1 12.66 1.82 11.92
N SER A 2 12.39 1.95 13.21
CA SER A 2 12.83 0.99 14.23
C SER A 2 11.65 0.58 15.10
N VAL A 3 11.54 -0.72 15.38
CA VAL A 3 10.51 -1.30 16.25
C VAL A 3 11.12 -2.34 17.20
N ARG A 4 10.45 -2.59 18.34
CA ARG A 4 10.61 -3.85 19.08
C ARG A 4 9.34 -4.66 18.90
N PHE A 5 9.49 -5.94 18.57
CA PHE A 5 8.34 -6.80 18.27
C PHE A 5 8.60 -8.24 18.67
N GLY A 6 7.58 -8.92 19.18
CA GLY A 6 7.61 -10.35 19.51
C GLY A 6 6.50 -10.71 20.49
N GLU A 7 6.49 -11.95 20.95
CA GLU A 7 5.63 -12.35 22.07
C GLU A 7 5.93 -11.49 23.30
N ASP A 8 4.92 -11.23 24.13
CA ASP A 8 5.08 -10.44 25.35
C ASP A 8 6.23 -11.01 26.21
N GLY A 9 7.10 -10.12 26.69
CA GLY A 9 8.34 -10.47 27.40
C GLY A 9 9.48 -11.07 26.55
N ALA A 10 9.28 -11.32 25.25
CA ALA A 10 10.26 -11.96 24.35
C ALA A 10 10.53 -11.17 23.06
N GLN A 11 10.40 -9.85 23.11
CA GLN A 11 10.51 -8.99 21.93
C GLN A 11 11.94 -8.88 21.40
N LYS A 12 12.07 -8.79 20.07
CA LYS A 12 13.33 -8.52 19.37
C LYS A 12 13.34 -7.11 18.81
N SER A 13 14.51 -6.50 18.77
CA SER A 13 14.70 -5.21 18.13
C SER A 13 14.92 -5.36 16.63
N TYR A 14 14.16 -4.62 15.83
CA TYR A 14 14.29 -4.55 14.38
C TYR A 14 14.71 -3.13 13.98
N PRO A 15 16.04 -2.86 13.94
CA PRO A 15 16.54 -1.60 13.43
C PRO A 15 16.37 -1.55 11.91
N ASP A 16 15.98 -0.39 11.39
CA ASP A 16 15.79 -0.15 9.95
C ASP A 16 14.87 -1.17 9.25
N LEU A 17 13.69 -1.38 9.82
CA LEU A 17 12.63 -2.21 9.25
C LEU A 17 12.27 -1.72 7.84
N ALA A 18 12.43 -2.60 6.85
CA ALA A 18 12.09 -2.29 5.47
C ALA A 18 10.58 -2.18 5.30
N ARG A 19 10.14 -1.35 4.35
CA ARG A 19 8.73 -1.33 3.95
C ARG A 19 8.29 -2.73 3.52
N LEU A 20 7.05 -3.05 3.79
CA LEU A 20 6.41 -4.34 3.55
C LEU A 20 6.98 -5.50 4.36
N THR A 21 7.88 -5.30 5.33
CA THR A 21 8.38 -6.44 6.10
C THR A 21 7.24 -7.16 6.83
N PRO A 22 7.02 -8.46 6.55
CA PRO A 22 6.09 -9.30 7.29
C PRO A 22 6.69 -9.69 8.64
N LEU A 23 5.87 -9.67 9.69
CA LEU A 23 6.21 -10.08 11.05
C LEU A 23 5.12 -11.01 11.61
N PRO A 24 5.47 -12.00 12.45
CA PRO A 24 6.83 -12.33 12.92
C PRO A 24 7.70 -13.01 11.84
N SER A 25 7.09 -13.58 10.80
CA SER A 25 7.78 -14.26 9.72
C SER A 25 7.07 -14.04 8.37
N ALA A 26 7.75 -14.39 7.29
CA ALA A 26 7.17 -14.34 5.94
C ALA A 26 6.12 -15.43 5.69
N ASP A 27 6.24 -16.59 6.36
CA ASP A 27 5.37 -17.73 6.14
C ASP A 27 4.04 -17.62 6.89
N ASN A 28 4.05 -16.94 8.04
CA ASN A 28 2.85 -16.70 8.84
C ASN A 28 2.82 -15.24 9.35
N PRO A 29 2.63 -14.25 8.45
CA PRO A 29 2.50 -12.88 8.86
C PRO A 29 1.10 -12.60 9.40
N PHE A 30 1.01 -11.96 10.55
CA PHE A 30 -0.21 -11.28 10.97
C PHE A 30 -0.03 -9.75 11.00
N PHE A 31 1.19 -9.27 10.76
CA PHE A 31 1.55 -7.88 10.86
C PHE A 31 2.50 -7.49 9.71
N VAL A 32 2.20 -6.41 8.99
CA VAL A 32 3.02 -5.96 7.85
C VAL A 32 3.21 -4.45 7.87
N PHE A 33 4.45 -3.97 7.91
CA PHE A 33 4.74 -2.52 7.85
C PHE A 33 4.50 -1.95 6.46
N LEU A 34 3.41 -1.19 6.25
CA LEU A 34 3.09 -0.63 4.93
C LEU A 34 3.96 0.57 4.57
N GLY A 35 4.38 1.38 5.55
CA GLY A 35 5.17 2.58 5.33
C GLY A 35 4.85 3.70 6.31
N VAL A 36 5.48 4.87 6.11
CA VAL A 36 5.24 6.09 6.91
C VAL A 36 4.39 7.06 6.11
N LYS A 37 3.39 7.67 6.72
CA LYS A 37 2.52 8.69 6.11
C LYS A 37 3.31 9.95 5.71
N ALA A 38 2.68 10.79 4.87
CA ALA A 38 3.26 12.05 4.41
C ALA A 38 3.65 13.03 5.54
N ASP A 39 3.03 12.92 6.73
CA ASP A 39 3.42 13.66 7.93
C ASP A 39 4.81 13.28 8.48
N GLN A 40 5.38 12.17 8.00
CA GLN A 40 6.66 11.59 8.38
C GLN A 40 6.79 11.28 9.88
N LYS A 41 5.66 11.08 10.55
CA LYS A 41 5.54 10.83 12.00
C LYS A 41 4.65 9.65 12.33
N THR A 42 3.83 9.22 11.38
CA THR A 42 2.85 8.15 11.58
C THR A 42 3.20 6.98 10.67
N ALA A 43 3.39 5.82 11.27
CA ALA A 43 3.60 4.55 10.58
C ALA A 43 2.28 3.82 10.42
N VAL A 44 2.09 3.16 9.28
CA VAL A 44 0.91 2.36 8.99
C VAL A 44 1.33 0.92 8.85
N PHE A 45 0.55 0.04 9.47
CA PHE A 45 0.74 -1.39 9.39
C PHE A 45 -0.57 -2.06 9.03
N LEU A 46 -0.51 -3.15 8.27
CA LEU A 46 -1.62 -4.08 8.16
C LEU A 46 -1.61 -5.03 9.35
N VAL A 47 -2.80 -5.38 9.80
CA VAL A 47 -3.06 -6.30 10.88
C VAL A 47 -4.03 -7.36 10.35
N SER A 48 -3.74 -8.63 10.64
CA SER A 48 -4.64 -9.73 10.28
C SER A 48 -5.96 -9.63 11.06
N SER A 49 -7.06 -10.05 10.44
CA SER A 49 -8.41 -9.96 11.03
C SER A 49 -8.64 -10.85 12.25
N ASP A 50 -7.74 -11.81 12.49
CA ASP A 50 -7.76 -12.71 13.65
C ASP A 50 -6.97 -12.17 14.86
N ALA A 51 -6.27 -11.03 14.70
CA ALA A 51 -5.59 -10.35 15.78
C ALA A 51 -6.50 -9.29 16.42
N VAL A 52 -6.60 -9.32 17.74
CA VAL A 52 -7.27 -8.27 18.52
C VAL A 52 -6.22 -7.28 19.01
N ALA A 53 -6.28 -6.05 18.49
CA ALA A 53 -5.35 -4.98 18.84
C ALA A 53 -5.84 -4.20 20.07
N THR A 54 -4.93 -3.94 21.02
CA THR A 54 -5.17 -3.04 22.16
C THR A 54 -3.90 -2.23 22.47
N GLY A 55 -4.04 -0.93 22.74
CA GLY A 55 -2.89 -0.08 23.00
C GLY A 55 -3.11 1.37 22.60
N ASP A 56 -2.01 2.04 22.28
CA ASP A 56 -1.97 3.47 21.95
C ASP A 56 -2.38 3.75 20.49
N GLY A 57 -2.36 2.73 19.62
CA GLY A 57 -2.56 2.87 18.20
C GLY A 57 -3.97 3.24 17.79
N THR A 58 -4.08 3.76 16.57
CA THR A 58 -5.38 4.09 15.97
C THR A 58 -5.73 3.09 14.89
N CYS A 59 -6.67 2.20 15.21
CA CYS A 59 -7.21 1.22 14.26
C CYS A 59 -8.08 1.87 13.16
N LYS A 60 -7.99 1.29 11.96
CA LYS A 60 -8.78 1.62 10.79
C LYS A 60 -9.45 0.37 10.22
N PRO A 61 -10.69 0.48 9.72
CA PRO A 61 -11.46 1.73 9.58
C PRO A 61 -12.06 2.26 10.89
N SER A 62 -12.08 1.47 11.97
CA SER A 62 -12.65 1.87 13.25
C SER A 62 -11.91 1.23 14.43
N ALA A 63 -12.19 1.68 15.65
CA ALA A 63 -11.58 1.11 16.85
C ALA A 63 -11.91 -0.39 17.05
N SER A 64 -13.08 -0.86 16.58
CA SER A 64 -13.50 -2.25 16.72
C SER A 64 -13.13 -3.14 15.52
N VAL A 65 -12.63 -2.56 14.43
CA VAL A 65 -12.24 -3.28 13.22
C VAL A 65 -10.87 -2.76 12.81
N CYS A 66 -9.83 -3.52 13.17
CA CYS A 66 -8.44 -3.14 12.97
C CYS A 66 -7.82 -3.92 11.80
N GLN A 67 -8.05 -3.44 10.58
CA GLN A 67 -7.38 -3.96 9.39
C GLN A 67 -6.03 -3.26 9.19
N GLU A 68 -5.98 -1.99 9.54
CA GLU A 68 -4.76 -1.20 9.58
C GLU A 68 -4.65 -0.53 10.94
N ILE A 69 -3.41 -0.33 11.38
CA ILE A 69 -3.14 0.45 12.58
C ILE A 69 -2.12 1.54 12.29
N GLU A 70 -2.42 2.74 12.78
CA GLU A 70 -1.54 3.88 12.74
C GLU A 70 -0.83 4.06 14.09
N LEU A 71 0.49 4.11 14.09
CA LEU A 71 1.34 4.28 15.28
C LEU A 71 2.33 5.42 15.10
N LYS A 72 2.67 6.09 16.19
CA LYS A 72 3.71 7.12 16.30
C LYS A 72 4.84 6.66 17.20
N LYS A 73 5.96 7.37 17.14
CA LYS A 73 7.12 7.04 17.98
C LYS A 73 6.71 7.07 19.46
N GLY A 74 7.01 5.98 20.16
CA GLY A 74 6.72 5.78 21.57
C GLY A 74 5.43 5.02 21.83
N ASP A 75 4.56 4.86 20.83
CA ASP A 75 3.32 4.10 20.96
C ASP A 75 3.64 2.61 21.13
N VAL A 76 2.88 1.96 22.01
CA VAL A 76 2.92 0.52 22.27
C VAL A 76 1.56 -0.09 21.90
N GLU A 77 1.60 -1.22 21.21
CA GLU A 77 0.42 -1.97 20.82
C GLU A 77 0.58 -3.45 21.17
N PHE A 78 -0.51 -4.07 21.63
CA PHE A 78 -0.61 -5.49 21.93
C PHE A 78 -1.56 -6.16 20.94
N PHE A 79 -1.22 -7.36 20.49
CA PHE A 79 -2.02 -8.16 19.58
C PHE A 79 -2.27 -9.54 20.17
N ASP A 80 -3.53 -9.82 20.48
CA ASP A 80 -3.98 -11.13 20.92
C ASP A 80 -4.38 -11.97 19.71
N LEU A 81 -3.71 -13.10 19.51
CA LEU A 81 -3.98 -14.05 18.43
C LEU A 81 -4.49 -15.38 18.99
N GLY A 82 -5.58 -15.85 18.41
CA GLY A 82 -6.10 -17.19 18.68
C GLY A 82 -5.14 -18.26 18.14
N SER A 83 -4.45 -18.96 19.02
CA SER A 83 -3.54 -20.05 18.68
C SER A 83 -4.27 -21.40 18.74
N GLY A 84 -5.28 -21.62 17.90
CA GLY A 84 -5.98 -22.90 17.78
C GLY A 84 -6.41 -23.50 19.14
N THR A 85 -5.94 -24.72 19.44
CA THR A 85 -6.20 -25.41 20.72
C THR A 85 -5.32 -24.97 21.90
N ALA A 86 -4.31 -24.15 21.66
CA ALA A 86 -3.28 -23.77 22.63
C ALA A 86 -3.54 -22.44 23.34
N GLY A 87 -4.69 -21.81 23.11
CA GLY A 87 -5.11 -20.57 23.80
C GLY A 87 -4.79 -19.31 23.01
N VAL A 88 -4.66 -18.19 23.71
CA VAL A 88 -4.35 -16.87 23.12
C VAL A 88 -2.86 -16.59 23.32
N VAL A 89 -2.16 -16.20 22.26
CA VAL A 89 -0.78 -15.70 22.32
C VAL A 89 -0.81 -14.20 22.13
N GLN A 90 -0.21 -13.47 23.07
CA GLN A 90 -0.09 -12.02 23.01
C GLN A 90 1.27 -11.63 22.43
N TYR A 91 1.24 -10.76 21.43
CA TYR A 91 2.42 -10.10 20.88
C TYR A 91 2.43 -8.62 21.28
N GLU A 92 3.61 -8.06 21.48
CA GLU A 92 3.79 -6.64 21.73
C GLU A 92 4.62 -6.01 20.60
N LEU A 93 4.21 -4.80 20.22
CA LEU A 93 4.91 -3.92 19.29
C LEU A 93 5.16 -2.57 19.96
N GLU A 94 6.42 -2.13 19.98
CA GLU A 94 6.80 -0.78 20.37
C GLU A 94 7.43 -0.04 19.18
N LEU A 95 6.90 1.14 18.84
CA LEU A 95 7.46 1.98 17.80
C LEU A 95 8.61 2.86 18.32
N THR A 96 9.81 2.31 18.36
CA THR A 96 10.97 2.99 18.97
C THR A 96 11.51 4.19 18.17
N GLY A 97 11.28 4.26 16.84
CA GLY A 97 11.74 5.43 16.09
C GLY A 97 11.38 5.54 14.61
N ILE A 98 10.99 6.76 14.22
CA ILE A 98 10.87 7.21 12.82
C ILE A 98 11.96 8.26 12.55
N ALA A 99 12.90 7.94 11.68
CA ALA A 99 14.04 8.81 11.36
C ALA A 99 13.96 9.32 9.93
N LYS A 100 14.24 10.61 9.75
CA LYS A 100 14.51 11.20 8.44
C LYS A 100 16.01 11.16 8.20
N VAL A 101 16.42 10.65 7.05
CA VAL A 101 17.83 10.57 6.67
C VAL A 101 18.04 11.40 5.42
N LYS A 102 19.03 12.31 5.45
CA LYS A 102 19.46 13.03 4.26
C LYS A 102 20.41 12.14 3.46
N ALA A 103 19.98 11.77 2.26
CA ALA A 103 20.79 11.00 1.34
C ALA A 103 21.88 11.88 0.70
N ALA A 104 23.06 11.32 0.44
CA ALA A 104 24.16 12.04 -0.19
C ALA A 104 23.88 12.41 -1.65
N THR A 105 23.09 11.58 -2.35
CA THR A 105 22.76 11.76 -3.77
C THR A 105 21.30 11.43 -4.04
N ALA A 106 20.75 11.97 -5.14
CA ALA A 106 19.40 11.63 -5.60
C ALA A 106 19.24 10.12 -5.86
N ALA A 107 20.25 9.47 -6.43
CA ALA A 107 20.23 8.02 -6.67
C ALA A 107 20.18 7.22 -5.35
N SER A 108 20.96 7.60 -4.33
CA SER A 108 20.89 6.96 -3.02
C SER A 108 19.55 7.19 -2.32
N ALA A 109 18.95 8.37 -2.49
CA ALA A 109 17.60 8.66 -1.98
C ALA A 109 16.55 7.77 -2.67
N ALA A 110 16.62 7.65 -3.99
CA ALA A 110 15.69 6.81 -4.76
C ALA A 110 15.80 5.33 -4.35
N ARG A 111 17.01 4.80 -4.17
CA ARG A 111 17.22 3.42 -3.68
C ARG A 111 16.66 3.22 -2.28
N ALA A 112 16.87 4.17 -1.36
CA ALA A 112 16.34 4.08 -0.01
C ALA A 112 14.80 4.07 0.00
N ARG A 113 14.16 4.93 -0.81
CA ARG A 113 12.69 4.96 -0.96
C ARG A 113 12.14 3.71 -1.65
N ALA A 114 12.90 3.09 -2.55
CA ALA A 114 12.49 1.86 -3.21
C ALA A 114 12.68 0.61 -2.33
N ARG A 115 13.37 0.71 -1.18
CA ARG A 115 13.65 -0.44 -0.31
C ARG A 115 12.36 -1.01 0.27
N GLU A 116 12.14 -2.28 0.02
CA GLU A 116 11.01 -3.05 0.56
C GLU A 116 11.39 -4.53 0.69
N SER A 117 10.64 -5.25 1.52
CA SER A 117 10.74 -6.70 1.66
C SER A 117 10.18 -7.40 0.42
N ALA A 118 10.96 -8.32 -0.16
CA ALA A 118 10.51 -9.14 -1.28
C ALA A 118 9.37 -10.09 -0.87
N ALA A 119 9.53 -10.79 0.25
CA ALA A 119 8.49 -11.66 0.80
C ALA A 119 7.20 -10.88 1.10
N GLY A 120 7.36 -9.67 1.66
CA GLY A 120 6.25 -8.76 1.91
C GLY A 120 5.48 -8.35 0.67
N ARG A 121 6.20 -7.97 -0.39
CA ARG A 121 5.57 -7.68 -1.69
C ARG A 121 4.78 -8.87 -2.21
N ASP A 122 5.35 -10.07 -2.11
CA ASP A 122 4.71 -11.27 -2.66
C ASP A 122 3.45 -11.62 -1.86
N PHE A 123 3.52 -11.52 -0.53
CA PHE A 123 2.35 -11.62 0.36
C PHE A 123 1.27 -10.60 -0.02
N LEU A 124 1.60 -9.31 -0.15
CA LEU A 124 0.61 -8.29 -0.51
C LEU A 124 0.03 -8.46 -1.90
N ARG A 125 0.80 -9.01 -2.86
CA ARG A 125 0.27 -9.33 -4.19
C ARG A 125 -0.78 -10.44 -4.09
N GLN A 126 -0.54 -11.46 -3.28
CA GLN A 126 -1.50 -12.53 -3.05
C GLN A 126 -2.74 -12.02 -2.30
N LEU A 127 -2.53 -11.21 -1.25
CA LEU A 127 -3.62 -10.58 -0.51
C LEU A 127 -4.49 -9.73 -1.43
N ALA A 128 -3.90 -8.90 -2.29
CA ALA A 128 -4.67 -8.05 -3.22
C ALA A 128 -5.49 -8.85 -4.26
N VAL A 129 -5.12 -10.10 -4.55
CA VAL A 129 -5.91 -11.00 -5.39
C VAL A 129 -7.10 -11.58 -4.61
N GLN A 130 -6.93 -11.86 -3.32
CA GLN A 130 -7.96 -12.43 -2.45
C GLN A 130 -8.95 -11.37 -1.93
N ASP A 131 -8.41 -10.23 -1.51
CA ASP A 131 -9.14 -9.06 -1.02
C ASP A 131 -8.55 -7.79 -1.66
N PRO A 132 -9.11 -7.34 -2.79
CA PRO A 132 -8.70 -6.10 -3.45
C PRO A 132 -8.89 -4.84 -2.58
N ALA A 133 -9.76 -4.89 -1.55
CA ALA A 133 -10.05 -3.76 -0.68
C ALA A 133 -9.02 -3.60 0.45
N ALA A 134 -8.30 -4.65 0.82
CA ALA A 134 -7.32 -4.66 1.90
C ALA A 134 -6.21 -3.58 1.78
N LEU A 135 -5.95 -3.10 0.55
CA LEU A 135 -4.94 -2.06 0.26
C LEU A 135 -5.54 -0.81 -0.41
N ALA A 136 -6.87 -0.71 -0.48
CA ALA A 136 -7.53 0.34 -1.23
C ALA A 136 -7.36 1.74 -0.60
N GLY A 137 -6.94 1.84 0.67
CA GLY A 137 -6.76 3.10 1.37
C GLY A 137 -5.45 3.85 1.06
N TRP A 138 -4.45 3.21 0.45
CA TRP A 138 -3.09 3.78 0.37
C TRP A 138 -2.42 3.66 -1.00
N ASP A 139 -1.63 4.67 -1.35
CA ASP A 139 -0.60 4.65 -2.39
C ASP A 139 0.78 4.96 -1.81
N TYR A 140 1.79 4.20 -2.23
CA TYR A 140 3.17 4.51 -1.87
C TYR A 140 3.83 5.41 -2.92
N SER A 141 4.15 6.65 -2.54
CA SER A 141 4.91 7.56 -3.38
C SER A 141 6.39 7.20 -3.35
N ARG A 142 6.92 6.60 -4.43
CA ARG A 142 8.36 6.28 -4.54
C ARG A 142 9.25 7.52 -4.63
N SER A 143 8.73 8.63 -5.13
CA SER A 143 9.49 9.89 -5.23
C SER A 143 9.69 10.54 -3.87
N LEU A 144 8.66 10.50 -3.01
CA LEU A 144 8.68 11.08 -1.67
C LEU A 144 9.16 10.10 -0.59
N GLY A 145 8.86 8.81 -0.76
CA GLY A 145 9.18 7.74 0.17
C GLY A 145 8.13 7.51 1.25
N VAL A 146 6.88 7.92 1.01
CA VAL A 146 5.80 7.95 2.01
C VAL A 146 4.52 7.33 1.47
N LEU A 147 3.67 6.86 2.38
CA LEU A 147 2.28 6.52 2.10
C LEU A 147 1.44 7.80 2.00
N VAL A 148 0.59 7.81 1.00
CA VAL A 148 -0.42 8.83 0.74
C VAL A 148 -1.78 8.13 0.77
N ALA A 149 -2.72 8.69 1.51
CA ALA A 149 -4.08 8.14 1.53
C ALA A 149 -4.69 8.30 0.13
N LYS A 150 -5.34 7.25 -0.38
CA LYS A 150 -6.19 7.33 -1.56
C LYS A 150 -7.45 8.08 -1.16
N ASP A 151 -7.75 9.14 -1.89
CA ASP A 151 -8.95 9.92 -1.65
C ASP A 151 -10.17 9.07 -2.04
N PRO A 152 -11.12 8.74 -1.13
CA PRO A 152 -12.26 7.89 -1.46
C PRO A 152 -13.14 8.50 -2.57
N ALA A 153 -13.03 9.82 -2.82
CA ALA A 153 -13.72 10.51 -3.90
C ALA A 153 -13.15 10.23 -5.31
N VAL A 154 -11.99 9.56 -5.43
CA VAL A 154 -11.34 9.23 -6.72
C VAL A 154 -11.53 7.76 -7.09
N HIS A 155 -12.48 7.06 -6.46
CA HIS A 155 -13.17 5.97 -7.13
C HIS A 155 -14.15 6.58 -8.13
N VAL A 156 -13.66 6.93 -9.33
CA VAL A 156 -14.56 7.22 -10.44
C VAL A 156 -15.29 5.93 -10.78
N ASP A 157 -16.53 5.81 -10.32
CA ASP A 157 -17.48 4.88 -10.92
C ASP A 157 -17.54 5.23 -12.41
N ALA A 158 -16.96 4.36 -13.26
CA ALA A 158 -17.00 4.54 -14.70
C ALA A 158 -18.45 4.65 -15.24
N ALA A 159 -19.43 4.21 -14.44
CA ALA A 159 -20.85 4.33 -14.70
C ALA A 159 -21.42 5.76 -14.53
N ASN A 160 -20.74 6.68 -13.83
CA ASN A 160 -21.27 8.01 -13.47
C ASN A 160 -20.35 9.18 -13.86
N LEU A 161 -19.40 8.98 -14.78
CA LEU A 161 -18.60 10.08 -15.32
C LEU A 161 -19.45 10.98 -16.24
N PRO A 162 -19.55 12.29 -15.98
CA PRO A 162 -20.17 13.22 -16.93
C PRO A 162 -19.38 13.22 -18.23
N SER A 163 -20.09 13.25 -19.37
CA SER A 163 -19.52 13.11 -20.71
C SER A 163 -18.45 14.15 -21.06
N SER A 164 -18.38 15.25 -20.31
CA SER A 164 -17.37 16.30 -20.42
C SER A 164 -15.97 15.83 -19.99
N VAL A 165 -15.85 14.87 -19.07
CA VAL A 165 -14.56 14.34 -18.60
C VAL A 165 -14.02 13.27 -19.54
N ALA A 166 -14.90 12.44 -20.11
CA ALA A 166 -14.53 11.40 -21.09
C ALA A 166 -13.89 11.98 -22.36
N LYS A 167 -14.26 13.21 -22.74
CA LYS A 167 -13.73 13.87 -23.95
C LYS A 167 -12.34 14.46 -23.77
N ALA A 168 -11.88 14.67 -22.53
CA ALA A 168 -10.55 15.21 -22.24
C ALA A 168 -9.42 14.16 -22.34
N ALA A 169 -9.76 12.86 -22.31
CA ALA A 169 -8.79 11.77 -22.41
C ALA A 169 -8.58 11.25 -23.85
N ALA A 170 -9.42 11.67 -24.81
CA ALA A 170 -9.23 11.40 -26.22
C ALA A 170 -8.43 12.55 -26.84
N GLY A 171 -7.11 12.41 -26.90
CA GLY A 171 -6.27 13.25 -27.76
C GLY A 171 -6.72 13.15 -29.23
N PRO A 172 -6.36 14.13 -30.08
CA PRO A 172 -6.86 14.19 -31.46
C PRO A 172 -6.46 12.93 -32.24
N ALA A 173 -7.46 12.24 -32.79
CA ALA A 173 -7.28 11.08 -33.64
C ALA A 173 -6.57 11.49 -34.94
N ALA A 174 -5.47 10.81 -35.26
CA ALA A 174 -4.82 10.88 -36.55
C ALA A 174 -5.77 10.31 -37.63
N GLU A 175 -6.04 11.13 -38.64
CA GLU A 175 -6.91 10.83 -39.78
C GLU A 175 -6.28 9.74 -40.65
N GLN A 176 -7.00 8.63 -40.85
CA GLN A 176 -6.61 7.55 -41.76
C GLN A 176 -6.94 7.95 -43.20
N THR A 177 -5.91 8.13 -44.02
CA THR A 177 -6.02 8.40 -45.46
C THR A 177 -6.56 7.16 -46.19
N THR A 178 -7.81 7.21 -46.66
CA THR A 178 -8.40 6.16 -47.49
C THR A 178 -7.99 6.33 -48.96
N SER A 179 -7.36 5.28 -49.49
CA SER A 179 -6.98 5.12 -50.90
C SER A 179 -8.22 4.99 -51.77
N THR A 180 -8.37 5.87 -52.78
CA THR A 180 -9.50 5.85 -53.72
C THR A 180 -9.07 5.19 -55.03
N VAL A 181 -9.78 4.11 -55.42
CA VAL A 181 -9.62 3.41 -56.71
C VAL A 181 -10.26 4.25 -57.83
N PRO A 182 -9.57 4.53 -58.96
CA PRO A 182 -10.19 5.25 -60.08
C PRO A 182 -11.00 4.32 -61.00
N THR A 183 -12.24 4.71 -61.27
CA THR A 183 -13.14 4.10 -62.25
C THR A 183 -12.87 4.65 -63.66
N VAL A 184 -12.79 3.77 -64.66
CA VAL A 184 -12.58 4.09 -66.08
C VAL A 184 -13.92 4.48 -66.74
N PRO A 185 -14.03 5.61 -67.45
CA PRO A 185 -15.21 5.93 -68.25
C PRO A 185 -15.09 5.42 -69.70
N ALA A 186 -16.22 4.93 -70.22
CA ALA A 186 -16.40 4.40 -71.58
C ALA A 186 -16.50 5.51 -72.64
N SER A 187 -15.92 5.25 -73.82
CA SER A 187 -15.95 6.13 -75.00
C SER A 187 -17.32 6.19 -75.69
N PRO A 188 -17.63 7.31 -76.37
CA PRO A 188 -18.55 7.29 -77.51
C PRO A 188 -17.83 7.68 -78.83
N GLN A 189 -18.15 6.94 -79.89
CA GLN A 189 -17.88 7.25 -81.31
C GLN A 189 -18.74 8.43 -81.80
N PRO A 190 -18.35 9.11 -82.89
CA PRO A 190 -18.62 8.63 -84.25
C PRO A 190 -17.36 8.22 -85.03
#